data_AF-A0A7L4PTG8-F1
#
_entry.id   AF-A0A7L4PTG8-F1
#
_cell.length_a   1.000
_cell.length_b   1.000
_cell.length_c   1.000
_cell.angle_alpha   90.00
_cell.angle_beta   90.00
_cell.angle_gamma   90.00
#
_symmetry.space_group_name_H-M   'P 1'
#
loop_
_entity.id
_entity.type
_entity.pdbx_description
1 polymer ?
#
loop_
_entity_poly.entity_id
_entity_poly.type
_entity_poly.pdbx_seq_one_letter_code
_entity_poly.pdbx_strand_id
1 'polypeptide(L)'
;MREEEIDWILYHIITATDTIALPELCLRAGVSEEIALASAERLERGMLIARNGDSLRALSVQESLLLCQLRHAGNSPITVENGVIKVRDTGRETKKP
;
A
#
# COMPACT_ATOMS: atom_id res chain seq x y z
N MET A 1 6.83 -10.16 21.50
CA MET A 1 7.12 -8.87 20.84
C MET A 1 5.78 -8.25 20.46
N ARG A 2 5.62 -6.93 20.61
CA ARG A 2 4.35 -6.29 20.20
C ARG A 2 4.24 -6.28 18.67
N GLU A 3 3.02 -6.29 18.14
CA GLU A 3 2.82 -6.27 16.68
C GLU A 3 3.50 -5.06 16.03
N GLU A 4 3.42 -3.89 16.66
CA GLU A 4 4.06 -2.65 16.20
C GLU A 4 5.59 -2.76 16.09
N GLU A 5 6.23 -3.51 16.98
CA GLU A 5 7.68 -3.73 16.96
C GLU A 5 8.06 -4.62 15.78
N ILE A 6 7.26 -5.66 15.49
CA ILE A 6 7.44 -6.52 14.31
C ILE A 6 7.26 -5.69 13.04
N ASP A 7 6.18 -4.92 12.95
CA ASP A 7 5.86 -4.08 11.80
C ASP A 7 7.00 -3.08 11.53
N TRP A 8 7.55 -2.47 12.58
CA TRP A 8 8.68 -1.57 12.46
C TRP A 8 9.95 -2.26 11.93
N ILE A 9 10.30 -3.43 12.48
CA ILE A 9 11.48 -4.20 12.06
C ILE A 9 11.36 -4.61 10.59
N LEU A 10 10.23 -5.19 10.20
CA LEU A 10 10.01 -5.65 8.83
C LEU A 10 10.03 -4.48 7.86
N TYR A 11 9.37 -3.37 8.20
CA TYR A 11 9.40 -2.17 7.38
C TYR A 11 10.83 -1.65 7.17
N HIS A 12 11.68 -1.64 8.20
CA HIS A 12 13.08 -1.22 8.07
C HIS A 12 13.91 -2.15 7.18
N ILE A 13 13.69 -3.45 7.27
CA ILE A 13 14.38 -4.41 6.40
C ILE A 13 13.96 -4.19 4.95
N ILE A 14 12.66 -4.01 4.72
CA ILE A 14 12.12 -3.77 3.37
C ILE A 14 12.64 -2.45 2.81
N THR A 15 12.67 -1.36 3.56
CA THR A 15 13.16 -0.05 3.09
C THR A 15 14.66 -0.01 2.83
N ALA A 16 15.44 -0.87 3.50
CA ALA A 16 16.87 -1.02 3.26
C ALA A 16 17.18 -1.84 1.98
N THR A 17 16.16 -2.32 1.28
CA THR A 17 16.27 -3.12 0.05
C THR A 17 15.40 -2.53 -1.06
N ASP A 18 15.76 -2.74 -2.32
CA ASP A 18 14.88 -2.31 -3.43
C ASP A 18 13.62 -3.19 -3.49
N THR A 19 13.81 -4.51 -3.38
CA THR A 19 12.76 -5.53 -3.30
C THR A 19 13.25 -6.70 -2.46
N ILE A 20 12.36 -7.40 -1.76
CA ILE A 20 12.70 -8.56 -0.94
C ILE A 20 11.60 -9.63 -1.00
N ALA A 21 11.99 -10.90 -1.09
CA ALA A 21 11.04 -12.01 -1.04
C ALA A 21 10.67 -12.37 0.41
N LEU A 22 9.45 -12.88 0.63
CA LEU A 22 8.97 -13.23 1.98
C LEU A 22 9.92 -14.18 2.75
N PRO A 23 10.49 -15.26 2.16
CA PRO A 23 11.41 -16.14 2.87
C PRO A 23 12.68 -15.42 3.34
N GLU A 24 13.22 -14.53 2.52
CA GLU A 24 14.41 -13.73 2.87
C GLU A 24 14.08 -12.70 3.96
N LEU A 25 12.89 -12.10 3.92
CA LEU A 25 12.42 -11.21 4.97
C LEU A 25 12.31 -11.93 6.32
N CYS A 26 11.76 -13.15 6.33
CA CYS A 26 11.68 -13.98 7.54
C CYS A 26 13.06 -14.29 8.12
N LEU A 27 14.01 -14.66 7.25
CA LEU A 27 15.38 -14.96 7.65
C LEU A 27 16.06 -13.74 8.28
N ARG A 28 15.95 -12.56 7.68
CA ARG A 28 16.57 -11.33 8.18
C ARG A 28 15.92 -10.82 9.46
N ALA A 29 14.60 -10.91 9.56
CA ALA A 29 13.86 -10.47 10.74
C ALA A 29 13.95 -11.48 11.91
N GLY A 30 14.33 -12.73 11.64
CA GLY A 30 14.36 -13.79 12.64
C GLY A 30 12.97 -14.16 13.16
N VAL A 31 11.94 -14.05 12.31
CA VAL A 31 10.54 -14.36 12.64
C VAL A 31 9.98 -15.47 11.76
N SER A 32 8.91 -16.12 12.22
CA SER A 32 8.21 -17.10 11.40
C SER A 32 7.49 -16.46 10.22
N GLU A 33 7.21 -17.26 9.20
CA GLU A 33 6.47 -16.82 8.01
C GLU A 33 5.08 -16.30 8.36
N GLU A 34 4.38 -16.95 9.28
CA GLU A 34 3.07 -16.51 9.77
C GLU A 34 3.11 -15.09 10.36
N ILE A 35 4.12 -14.80 11.21
CA ILE A 35 4.31 -13.48 11.81
C ILE A 35 4.66 -12.45 10.75
N ALA A 36 5.56 -12.81 9.81
CA ALA A 36 5.97 -11.92 8.74
C ALA A 36 4.82 -11.59 7.79
N LEU A 37 3.98 -12.58 7.47
CA LEU A 37 2.83 -12.41 6.59
C LEU A 37 1.78 -11.50 7.23
N ALA A 38 1.41 -11.75 8.49
CA ALA A 38 0.45 -10.91 9.21
C ALA A 38 0.93 -9.44 9.33
N SER A 39 2.24 -9.24 9.56
CA SER A 39 2.85 -7.92 9.56
C SER A 39 2.85 -7.27 8.18
N ALA A 40 3.24 -7.99 7.14
CA ALA A 40 3.22 -7.50 5.76
C ALA A 40 1.80 -7.10 5.33
N GLU A 41 0.76 -7.85 5.71
CA GLU A 41 -0.63 -7.50 5.47
C GLU A 41 -1.04 -6.20 6.16
N ARG A 42 -0.61 -5.97 7.41
CA ARG A 42 -0.87 -4.69 8.10
C ARG A 42 -0.16 -3.53 7.44
N LEU A 43 1.10 -3.70 7.05
CA LEU A 43 1.90 -2.68 6.36
C LEU A 43 1.33 -2.35 4.96
N GLU A 44 0.88 -3.36 4.22
CA GLU A 44 0.21 -3.20 2.92
C GLU A 44 -1.15 -2.52 3.08
N ARG A 45 -1.93 -2.89 4.10
CA ARG A 45 -3.17 -2.20 4.46
C ARG A 45 -2.90 -0.74 4.83
N GLY A 46 -1.77 -0.44 5.45
CA GLY A 46 -1.30 0.91 5.75
C GLY A 46 -0.74 1.68 4.55
N MET A 47 -0.69 1.09 3.35
CA MET A 47 -0.09 1.66 2.14
C MET A 47 1.39 2.05 2.33
N LEU A 48 2.13 1.31 3.17
CA LEU A 48 3.56 1.53 3.42
C LEU A 48 4.45 0.65 2.54
N ILE A 49 3.95 -0.53 2.18
CA ILE A 49 4.63 -1.47 1.28
C ILE A 49 3.65 -1.90 0.20
N ALA A 50 4.20 -2.42 -0.90
CA ALA A 50 3.44 -3.10 -1.94
C ALA A 50 3.99 -4.49 -2.16
N ARG A 51 3.08 -5.40 -2.54
CA ARG A 51 3.40 -6.77 -2.93
C ARG A 51 3.24 -6.94 -4.44
N ASN A 52 4.22 -7.57 -5.08
CA ASN A 52 4.14 -8.00 -6.48
C ASN A 52 4.55 -9.48 -6.56
N GLY A 53 3.57 -10.36 -6.67
CA GLY A 53 3.77 -11.81 -6.50
C GLY A 53 4.38 -12.10 -5.13
N ASP A 54 5.56 -12.71 -5.13
CA ASP A 54 6.29 -13.10 -3.91
C ASP A 54 7.27 -12.02 -3.41
N SER A 55 7.34 -10.87 -4.10
CA SER A 55 8.24 -9.77 -3.75
C SER A 55 7.51 -8.64 -3.03
N LEU A 56 8.17 -8.07 -2.02
CA LEU A 56 7.74 -6.92 -1.24
C LEU A 56 8.69 -5.75 -1.49
N ARG A 57 8.14 -4.54 -1.53
CA ARG A 57 8.93 -3.30 -1.60
C ARG A 57 8.29 -2.20 -0.76
N ALA A 58 9.11 -1.25 -0.31
CA ALA A 58 8.59 -0.02 0.27
C ALA A 58 7.90 0.82 -0.81
N LEU A 59 6.80 1.46 -0.43
CA LEU A 59 6.20 2.53 -1.23
C LEU A 59 6.95 3.83 -0.92
N SER A 60 7.16 4.64 -1.96
CA SER A 60 7.55 6.03 -1.75
C SER A 60 6.43 6.80 -1.06
N VAL A 61 6.78 7.91 -0.39
CA VAL A 61 5.80 8.78 0.27
C VAL A 61 4.72 9.25 -0.72
N GLN A 62 5.09 9.53 -1.96
CA GLN A 62 4.19 9.94 -3.02
C GLN A 62 3.20 8.84 -3.38
N GLU A 63 3.68 7.59 -3.52
CA GLU A 63 2.80 6.44 -3.79
C GLU A 63 1.85 6.20 -2.61
N SER A 64 2.35 6.22 -1.37
CA SER A 64 1.52 6.06 -0.17
C SER A 64 0.41 7.11 -0.10
N LEU A 65 0.74 8.38 -0.34
CA LEU A 65 -0.24 9.47 -0.34
C LEU A 65 -1.27 9.32 -1.45
N LEU A 66 -0.83 9.00 -2.68
CA LEU A 66 -1.72 8.79 -3.81
C LEU A 66 -2.68 7.62 -3.55
N LEU A 67 -2.15 6.49 -3.07
CA LEU A 67 -2.92 5.30 -2.75
C LEU A 67 -3.92 5.55 -1.61
N CYS A 68 -3.53 6.29 -0.58
CA CYS A 68 -4.44 6.74 0.47
C CYS A 68 -5.55 7.63 -0.08
N GLN A 69 -5.21 8.62 -0.90
CA GLN A 69 -6.21 9.48 -1.55
C GLN A 69 -7.17 8.66 -2.39
N LEU A 70 -6.68 7.72 -3.22
CA LEU A 70 -7.52 6.83 -4.02
C LEU A 70 -8.43 5.94 -3.17
N ARG A 71 -7.92 5.38 -2.06
CA ARG A 71 -8.72 4.54 -1.15
C ARG A 71 -9.84 5.33 -0.46
N HIS A 72 -9.57 6.58 -0.10
CA HIS A 72 -10.52 7.44 0.61
C HIS A 72 -11.30 8.40 -0.30
N ALA A 73 -11.07 8.34 -1.61
CA ALA A 73 -11.73 9.10 -2.66
C ALA A 73 -13.18 8.63 -2.92
N GLY A 74 -13.93 8.19 -1.90
CA GLY A 74 -15.29 7.65 -2.04
C GLY A 74 -16.29 8.58 -2.75
N ASN A 75 -16.02 9.89 -2.77
CA ASN A 75 -16.79 10.90 -3.51
C ASN A 75 -16.03 11.52 -4.68
N SER A 76 -14.92 10.92 -5.10
CA SER A 76 -14.16 11.40 -6.25
C SER A 76 -15.05 11.31 -7.49
N PRO A 77 -15.11 12.38 -8.29
CA PRO A 77 -15.73 12.29 -9.61
C PRO A 77 -14.93 11.32 -10.49
N ILE A 78 -13.68 10.99 -10.14
CA ILE A 78 -12.81 10.11 -10.90
C ILE A 78 -12.83 8.70 -10.29
N THR A 79 -13.19 7.69 -11.08
CA THR A 79 -13.07 6.25 -10.74
C THR A 79 -12.12 5.54 -11.71
N VAL A 80 -11.44 4.49 -11.25
CA VAL A 80 -10.56 3.65 -12.08
C VAL A 80 -11.11 2.23 -12.09
N GLU A 81 -11.53 1.74 -13.26
CA GLU A 81 -12.06 0.38 -13.44
C GLU A 81 -11.38 -0.27 -14.66
N ASN A 82 -10.76 -1.44 -14.46
CA ASN A 82 -10.06 -2.19 -15.53
C ASN A 82 -9.02 -1.37 -16.31
N GLY A 83 -8.31 -0.46 -15.63
CA GLY A 83 -7.33 0.43 -16.28
C GLY A 83 -7.94 1.62 -17.03
N VAL A 84 -9.26 1.80 -16.99
CA VAL A 84 -9.94 2.96 -17.57
C VAL A 84 -10.26 3.98 -16.48
N ILE A 85 -9.85 5.22 -16.70
CA ILE A 85 -10.19 6.36 -15.86
C ILE A 85 -11.55 6.92 -16.32
N LYS A 86 -12.56 6.89 -15.45
CA LYS A 86 -13.91 7.42 -15.69
C LYS A 86 -14.13 8.67 -14.85
N VAL A 87 -14.84 9.66 -15.40
CA VAL A 87 -15.22 10.89 -14.67
C VAL A 87 -16.75 10.97 -14.60
N ARG A 88 -17.32 10.93 -13.39
CA ARG A 88 -18.71 11.30 -13.10
C ARG A 88 -18.88 12.78 -13.36
N ASP A 89 -19.84 13.11 -14.20
CA ASP A 89 -20.28 14.48 -14.45
C ASP A 89 -20.89 15.04 -13.16
N THR A 90 -20.08 15.75 -12.37
CA THR A 90 -20.60 16.58 -11.28
C THR A 90 -21.24 17.79 -11.95
N GLY A 91 -22.53 17.66 -12.29
CA GLY A 91 -23.28 18.61 -13.11
C GLY A 91 -22.84 20.05 -12.87
N ARG A 92 -22.15 20.63 -13.85
CA ARG A 92 -22.02 22.08 -13.93
C ARG A 92 -23.44 22.59 -14.14
N GLU A 93 -24.03 23.21 -13.13
CA GLU A 93 -25.19 24.07 -13.34
C GLU A 93 -24.78 25.14 -14.35
N THR A 94 -25.14 24.92 -15.61
CA THR A 94 -25.12 25.96 -16.62
C THR A 94 -26.14 26.99 -16.17
N LYS A 95 -25.69 28.06 -15.51
CA LYS A 95 -26.49 29.28 -15.39
C LYS A 95 -26.83 29.71 -16.81
N LYS A 96 -28.07 29.46 -17.22
CA LYS A 96 -28.63 30.02 -18.45
C LYS A 96 -28.74 31.55 -18.28
N PRO A 97 -28.40 32.33 -19.32
CA PRO A 97 -28.52 33.79 -19.31
C PRO A 97 -29.97 34.26 -19.20
#